data_AF-Q8PWX9-F1
#
_entry.id   AF-Q8PWX9-F1
#
_cell.length_a   1.000
_cell.length_b   1.000
_cell.length_c   1.000
_cell.angle_alpha   90.00
_cell.angle_beta   90.00
_cell.angle_gamma   90.00
#
_symmetry.space_group_name_H-M   'P 1'
#
loop_
_entity.id
_entity.type
_entity.pdbx_description
1 polymer ?
#
loop_
_entity_poly.entity_id
_entity_poly.type
_entity_poly.pdbx_seq_one_letter_code
_entity_poly.pdbx_strand_id
1 'polypeptide(L)'
;MKPEKHRKMLSNLELDIVKNGFSWLSSRQIEPVKELASTVTAHALWGLKNPYVTRLILKKECDSWDSSIRDTARACSALSTEGIVFRASEKWLLSRKKGSSWNEDVYDTAYSLGALADMEVPDIEGCNWLYENYGPAWEQAGTTSLIISALKKQEKLTGNRDFEKFIRERAEWVLSKRGQDGGWEHISTSNLAIQALILAGFKKELEISIHWLLGKVRESGAWGNKEDDINATALTLSTLGMYEKT
;
A
#
# COMPACT_ATOMS: atom_id res chain seq x y z
N MET A 1 17.67 -16.92 -28.58
CA MET A 1 16.89 -16.26 -27.51
C MET A 1 17.64 -15.02 -27.05
N LYS A 2 17.07 -13.83 -27.22
CA LYS A 2 17.65 -12.59 -26.68
C LYS A 2 17.44 -12.59 -25.15
N PRO A 3 18.41 -12.16 -24.35
CA PRO A 3 18.17 -11.93 -22.94
C PRO A 3 17.29 -10.67 -22.82
N GLU A 4 16.12 -10.81 -22.20
CA GLU A 4 15.37 -9.66 -21.70
C GLU A 4 16.26 -8.90 -20.72
N LYS A 5 16.79 -7.76 -21.17
CA LYS A 5 17.33 -6.75 -20.27
C LYS A 5 16.13 -6.22 -19.48
N HIS A 6 15.90 -6.76 -18.28
CA HIS A 6 15.25 -5.98 -17.24
C HIS A 6 16.08 -4.72 -17.05
N ARG A 7 15.62 -3.62 -17.64
CA ARG A 7 16.21 -2.31 -17.46
C ARG A 7 15.96 -1.96 -16.00
N LYS A 8 16.97 -2.12 -15.12
CA LYS A 8 16.95 -1.49 -13.81
C LYS A 8 16.64 -0.02 -14.06
N MET A 9 15.47 0.44 -13.60
CA MET A 9 14.99 1.79 -13.91
C MET A 9 15.70 2.80 -13.02
N LEU A 10 16.00 2.41 -11.78
CA LEU A 10 16.86 3.18 -10.90
C LEU A 10 18.34 3.07 -11.27
N SER A 11 18.99 4.23 -11.33
CA SER A 11 20.42 4.44 -11.34
C SER A 11 21.09 3.99 -10.02
N ASN A 12 22.42 3.91 -10.02
CA ASN A 12 23.18 3.54 -8.82
C ASN A 12 22.92 4.48 -7.64
N LEU A 13 22.78 5.79 -7.91
CA LEU A 13 22.50 6.79 -6.90
C LEU A 13 21.15 6.54 -6.22
N GLU A 14 20.13 6.22 -7.02
CA GLU A 14 18.79 5.97 -6.52
C GLU A 14 18.71 4.65 -5.73
N LEU A 15 19.47 3.64 -6.14
CA LEU A 15 19.64 2.42 -5.36
C LEU A 15 20.33 2.67 -4.02
N ASP A 16 21.29 3.61 -3.96
CA ASP A 16 21.93 4.00 -2.71
C ASP A 16 20.97 4.76 -1.79
N ILE A 17 20.09 5.62 -2.33
CA ILE A 17 18.99 6.23 -1.58
C ILE A 17 18.09 5.16 -0.94
N VAL A 18 17.69 4.15 -1.69
CA VAL A 18 16.88 3.02 -1.19
C VAL A 18 17.61 2.27 -0.06
N LYS A 19 18.90 1.94 -0.25
CA LYS A 19 19.71 1.25 0.78
C LYS A 19 19.83 2.08 2.06
N ASN A 20 19.99 3.40 1.94
CA ASN A 20 20.07 4.29 3.09
C ASN A 20 18.74 4.30 3.86
N GLY A 21 17.60 4.30 3.15
CA GLY A 21 16.28 4.18 3.79
C GLY A 21 16.11 2.89 4.59
N PHE A 22 16.50 1.73 4.03
CA PHE A 22 16.47 0.47 4.76
C PHE A 22 17.45 0.43 5.94
N SER A 23 18.65 1.03 5.78
CA SER A 23 19.63 1.14 6.86
C SER A 23 19.10 2.01 8.00
N TRP A 24 18.42 3.11 7.66
CA TRP A 24 17.77 3.97 8.63
C TRP A 24 16.66 3.21 9.38
N LEU A 25 15.75 2.49 8.70
CA LEU A 25 14.72 1.66 9.33
C LEU A 25 15.31 0.60 10.27
N SER A 26 16.41 -0.03 9.87
CA SER A 26 17.12 -1.05 10.66
C SER A 26 17.69 -0.49 11.97
N SER A 27 17.95 0.81 12.04
CA SER A 27 18.44 1.49 13.24
C SER A 27 17.32 1.95 14.20
N ARG A 28 16.04 1.81 13.81
CA ARG A 28 14.91 2.27 14.62
C ARG A 28 14.33 1.13 15.47
N GLN A 29 13.80 1.49 16.63
CA GLN A 29 12.88 0.62 17.36
C GLN A 29 11.48 0.83 16.79
N ILE A 30 10.96 -0.18 16.09
CA ILE A 30 9.64 -0.16 15.46
C ILE A 30 8.69 -0.99 16.30
N GLU A 31 7.72 -0.35 16.95
CA GLU A 31 6.73 -1.00 17.82
C GLU A 31 5.31 -0.98 17.24
N PRO A 32 4.75 0.14 16.76
CA PRO A 32 3.36 0.17 16.31
C PRO A 32 3.09 -0.84 15.19
N VAL A 33 1.96 -1.56 15.26
CA VAL A 33 1.59 -2.58 14.24
C VAL A 33 1.56 -1.98 12.84
N LYS A 34 1.02 -0.76 12.70
CA LYS A 34 1.02 0.00 11.46
C LYS A 34 2.43 0.10 10.84
N GLU A 35 3.41 0.52 11.64
CA GLU A 35 4.80 0.72 11.17
C GLU A 35 5.51 -0.61 10.91
N LEU A 36 5.28 -1.62 11.75
CA LEU A 36 5.80 -2.97 11.53
C LEU A 36 5.27 -3.57 10.22
N ALA A 37 3.95 -3.49 9.99
CA ALA A 37 3.31 -3.98 8.77
C ALA A 37 3.86 -3.27 7.53
N SER A 38 3.96 -1.93 7.55
CA SER A 38 4.55 -1.18 6.43
C SER A 38 6.01 -1.55 6.18
N THR A 39 6.80 -1.77 7.25
CA THR A 39 8.20 -2.18 7.12
C THR A 39 8.35 -3.59 6.57
N VAL A 40 7.45 -4.50 6.97
CA VAL A 40 7.39 -5.87 6.43
C VAL A 40 7.09 -5.83 4.94
N THR A 41 6.05 -5.09 4.52
CA THR A 41 5.70 -4.93 3.11
C THR A 41 6.86 -4.35 2.29
N ALA A 42 7.56 -3.35 2.82
CA ALA A 42 8.72 -2.76 2.14
C ALA A 42 9.81 -3.79 1.85
N HIS A 43 10.18 -4.62 2.83
CA HIS A 43 11.20 -5.66 2.62
C HIS A 43 10.75 -6.71 1.60
N ALA A 44 9.51 -7.17 1.69
CA ALA A 44 8.92 -8.13 0.76
C ALA A 44 8.95 -7.62 -0.69
N LEU A 45 8.59 -6.33 -0.88
CA LEU A 45 8.59 -5.69 -2.19
C LEU A 45 9.99 -5.52 -2.79
N TRP A 46 11.05 -5.56 -1.99
CA TRP A 46 12.43 -5.58 -2.50
C TRP A 46 13.07 -6.97 -2.51
N GLY A 47 12.35 -8.01 -2.05
CA GLY A 47 12.91 -9.37 -1.92
C GLY A 47 14.07 -9.45 -0.92
N LEU A 48 14.07 -8.58 0.08
CA LEU A 48 15.11 -8.53 1.12
C LEU A 48 14.77 -9.50 2.24
N LYS A 49 15.78 -9.96 2.97
CA LYS A 49 15.57 -10.68 4.24
C LYS A 49 14.76 -9.79 5.17
N ASN A 50 13.67 -10.31 5.70
CA ASN A 50 12.74 -9.54 6.52
C ASN A 50 12.84 -9.91 8.02
N PRO A 51 13.60 -9.13 8.83
CA PRO A 51 13.74 -9.42 10.26
C PRO A 51 12.50 -9.04 11.08
N TYR A 52 11.49 -8.42 10.46
CA TYR A 52 10.31 -7.88 11.16
C TYR A 52 9.10 -8.82 11.14
N VAL A 53 9.08 -9.84 10.26
CA VAL A 53 7.98 -10.81 10.15
C VAL A 53 7.67 -11.46 11.50
N THR A 54 8.66 -12.05 12.16
CA THR A 54 8.46 -12.71 13.46
C THR A 54 7.93 -11.74 14.51
N ARG A 55 8.42 -10.50 14.50
CA ARG A 55 8.01 -9.47 15.47
C ARG A 55 6.55 -9.05 15.24
N LEU A 56 6.13 -8.91 13.98
CA LEU A 56 4.73 -8.66 13.62
C LEU A 56 3.83 -9.83 14.05
N ILE A 57 4.23 -11.08 13.78
CA ILE A 57 3.47 -12.28 14.20
C ILE A 57 3.30 -12.33 15.72
N LEU A 58 4.36 -12.05 16.48
CA LEU A 58 4.33 -12.09 17.94
C LEU A 58 3.45 -11.00 18.58
N LYS A 59 3.13 -9.92 17.84
CA LYS A 59 2.16 -8.91 18.30
C LYS A 59 0.70 -9.31 18.10
N LYS A 60 0.42 -10.46 17.47
CA LYS A 60 -0.93 -10.96 17.30
C LYS A 60 -1.50 -11.40 18.64
N GLU A 61 -2.64 -10.84 19.02
CA GLU A 61 -3.40 -11.23 20.22
C GLU A 61 -4.65 -12.00 19.77
N CYS A 62 -4.73 -13.27 20.18
CA CYS A 62 -5.72 -14.21 19.65
C CYS A 62 -5.67 -14.23 18.11
N ASP A 63 -6.67 -13.68 17.42
CA ASP A 63 -6.78 -13.68 15.96
C ASP A 63 -6.64 -12.29 15.32
N SER A 64 -6.25 -11.27 16.09
CA SER A 64 -6.18 -9.89 15.62
C SER A 64 -4.95 -9.15 16.10
N TRP A 65 -4.68 -7.99 15.51
CA TRP A 65 -3.69 -7.04 15.99
C TRP A 65 -4.38 -5.82 16.58
N ASP A 66 -4.00 -5.45 17.80
CA ASP A 66 -4.54 -4.31 18.57
C ASP A 66 -6.09 -4.31 18.70
N SER A 67 -6.75 -5.46 18.51
CA SER A 67 -8.20 -5.58 18.32
C SER A 67 -8.79 -4.61 17.27
N SER A 68 -7.94 -4.13 16.36
CA SER A 68 -8.21 -3.09 15.37
C SER A 68 -8.44 -3.74 14.01
N ILE A 69 -9.58 -3.44 13.36
CA ILE A 69 -9.86 -3.91 11.99
C ILE A 69 -8.74 -3.46 11.05
N ARG A 70 -8.34 -2.18 11.18
CA ARG A 70 -7.36 -1.57 10.30
C ARG A 70 -5.97 -2.16 10.47
N ASP A 71 -5.52 -2.37 11.71
CA ASP A 71 -4.19 -2.90 11.96
C ASP A 71 -4.12 -4.41 11.72
N THR A 72 -5.22 -5.13 11.96
CA THR A 72 -5.36 -6.53 11.53
C THR A 72 -5.29 -6.65 10.01
N ALA A 73 -6.01 -5.81 9.27
CA ALA A 73 -5.97 -5.81 7.81
C ALA A 73 -4.56 -5.49 7.27
N ARG A 74 -3.88 -4.47 7.84
CA ARG A 74 -2.49 -4.16 7.49
C ARG A 74 -1.53 -5.31 7.76
N ALA A 75 -1.62 -5.94 8.93
CA ALA A 75 -0.78 -7.06 9.29
C ALA A 75 -1.01 -8.27 8.36
N CYS A 76 -2.28 -8.61 8.10
CA CYS A 76 -2.64 -9.68 7.16
C CYS A 76 -2.11 -9.42 5.75
N SER A 77 -2.28 -8.21 5.21
CA SER A 77 -1.77 -7.82 3.89
C SER A 77 -0.24 -7.89 3.82
N ALA A 78 0.46 -7.38 4.84
CA ALA A 78 1.92 -7.42 4.91
C ALA A 78 2.46 -8.85 4.98
N LEU A 79 1.87 -9.71 5.80
CA LEU A 79 2.25 -11.12 5.92
C LEU A 79 1.93 -11.90 4.64
N SER A 80 0.81 -11.60 3.97
CA SER A 80 0.45 -12.22 2.69
C SER A 80 1.44 -11.85 1.58
N THR A 81 2.01 -10.64 1.63
CA THR A 81 3.09 -10.23 0.70
C THR A 81 4.37 -11.06 0.89
N GLU A 82 4.58 -11.60 2.10
CA GLU A 82 5.63 -12.57 2.44
C GLU A 82 5.20 -14.04 2.19
N GLY A 83 4.00 -14.26 1.64
CA GLY A 83 3.44 -15.60 1.41
C GLY A 83 2.89 -16.29 2.66
N ILE A 84 2.63 -15.54 3.74
CA ILE A 84 2.13 -16.05 5.02
C ILE A 84 0.67 -15.63 5.22
N VAL A 85 -0.24 -16.60 5.28
CA VAL A 85 -1.67 -16.36 5.50
C VAL A 85 -2.14 -17.00 6.79
N PHE A 86 -2.69 -16.20 7.71
CA PHE A 86 -3.33 -16.68 8.93
C PHE A 86 -4.85 -16.78 8.74
N ARG A 87 -5.35 -17.98 8.44
CA ARG A 87 -6.79 -18.23 8.22
C ARG A 87 -7.68 -17.86 9.42
N ALA A 88 -7.14 -17.89 10.64
CA ALA A 88 -7.88 -17.46 11.82
C ALA A 88 -8.11 -15.93 11.82
N SER A 89 -7.10 -15.14 11.41
CA SER A 89 -7.21 -13.69 11.29
C SER A 89 -8.07 -13.25 10.11
N GLU A 90 -8.05 -13.99 9.02
CA GLU A 90 -9.02 -13.85 7.92
C GLU A 90 -10.46 -14.02 8.42
N LYS A 91 -10.75 -15.12 9.11
CA LYS A 91 -12.08 -15.37 9.69
C LYS A 91 -12.48 -14.30 10.70
N TRP A 92 -11.53 -13.84 11.52
CA TRP A 92 -11.78 -12.73 12.43
C TRP A 92 -12.19 -11.47 11.66
N LEU A 93 -11.46 -11.11 10.60
CA LEU A 93 -11.76 -9.93 9.80
C LEU A 93 -13.15 -10.04 9.15
N LEU A 94 -13.48 -11.18 8.55
CA LEU A 94 -14.81 -11.44 7.98
C LEU A 94 -15.92 -11.34 9.03
N SER A 95 -15.70 -11.85 10.25
CA SER A 95 -16.68 -11.78 11.34
C SER A 95 -16.98 -10.35 11.83
N ARG A 96 -16.09 -9.39 11.53
CA ARG A 96 -16.28 -7.97 11.85
C ARG A 96 -17.09 -7.21 10.80
N LYS A 97 -17.28 -7.78 9.62
CA LYS A 97 -18.11 -7.18 8.58
C LYS A 97 -19.57 -7.14 9.05
N LYS A 98 -20.23 -5.99 8.89
CA LYS A 98 -21.66 -5.81 9.19
C LYS A 98 -22.37 -5.41 7.91
N GLY A 99 -23.20 -6.31 7.38
CA GLY A 99 -23.74 -6.14 6.02
C GLY A 99 -22.60 -6.11 5.00
N SER A 100 -22.51 -5.02 4.24
CA SER A 100 -21.55 -4.87 3.14
C SER A 100 -20.26 -4.12 3.52
N SER A 101 -20.05 -3.73 4.78
CA SER A 101 -18.89 -2.90 5.15
C SER A 101 -18.30 -3.23 6.52
N TRP A 102 -17.12 -2.66 6.80
CA TRP A 102 -16.50 -2.68 8.12
C TRP A 102 -16.71 -1.31 8.77
N ASN A 103 -17.38 -1.30 9.93
CA ASN A 103 -17.72 -0.10 10.71
C ASN A 103 -18.46 1.01 9.95
N GLU A 104 -19.00 0.74 8.76
CA GLU A 104 -19.50 1.79 7.84
C GLU A 104 -18.44 2.88 7.55
N ASP A 105 -17.16 2.50 7.65
CA ASP A 105 -16.01 3.39 7.47
C ASP A 105 -15.24 3.04 6.19
N VAL A 106 -14.93 4.08 5.40
CA VAL A 106 -14.25 3.94 4.11
C VAL A 106 -12.85 3.35 4.26
N TYR A 107 -12.12 3.71 5.32
CA TYR A 107 -10.76 3.24 5.51
C TYR A 107 -10.77 1.78 5.98
N ASP A 108 -11.55 1.47 7.01
CA ASP A 108 -11.66 0.10 7.53
C ASP A 108 -12.13 -0.87 6.44
N THR A 109 -13.08 -0.46 5.60
CA THR A 109 -13.56 -1.26 4.48
C THR A 109 -12.50 -1.42 3.38
N ALA A 110 -11.84 -0.33 2.95
CA ALA A 110 -10.81 -0.41 1.90
C ALA A 110 -9.59 -1.23 2.33
N TYR A 111 -9.09 -1.04 3.56
CA TYR A 111 -8.00 -1.86 4.08
C TYR A 111 -8.40 -3.33 4.21
N SER A 112 -9.62 -3.62 4.69
CA SER A 112 -10.09 -5.00 4.82
C SER A 112 -10.22 -5.70 3.47
N LEU A 113 -10.80 -5.04 2.47
CA LEU A 113 -10.92 -5.59 1.12
C LEU A 113 -9.57 -5.84 0.46
N GLY A 114 -8.62 -4.91 0.63
CA GLY A 114 -7.26 -5.09 0.16
C GLY A 114 -6.57 -6.30 0.81
N ALA A 115 -6.70 -6.44 2.13
CA ALA A 115 -6.14 -7.56 2.87
C ALA A 115 -6.80 -8.91 2.52
N LEU A 116 -8.12 -8.94 2.36
CA LEU A 116 -8.85 -10.13 1.90
C LEU A 116 -8.39 -10.54 0.50
N ALA A 117 -8.23 -9.59 -0.43
CA ALA A 117 -7.70 -9.90 -1.75
C ALA A 117 -6.28 -10.48 -1.70
N ASP A 118 -5.40 -9.92 -0.84
CA ASP A 118 -4.04 -10.43 -0.64
C ASP A 118 -4.04 -11.85 -0.02
N MET A 119 -5.07 -12.21 0.76
CA MET A 119 -5.29 -13.56 1.30
C MET A 119 -6.12 -14.48 0.38
N GLU A 120 -6.36 -14.04 -0.86
CA GLU A 120 -7.12 -14.76 -1.89
C GLU A 120 -8.60 -14.97 -1.55
N VAL A 121 -9.20 -14.03 -0.81
CA VAL A 121 -10.62 -14.04 -0.44
C VAL A 121 -11.38 -12.94 -1.19
N PRO A 122 -12.29 -13.31 -2.11
CA PRO A 122 -13.09 -12.33 -2.83
C PRO A 122 -14.24 -11.80 -1.95
N ASP A 123 -14.56 -10.52 -2.09
CA ASP A 123 -15.73 -9.91 -1.44
C ASP A 123 -16.35 -8.81 -2.31
N ILE A 124 -17.28 -9.23 -3.18
CA ILE A 124 -17.96 -8.32 -4.13
C ILE A 124 -18.91 -7.34 -3.43
N GLU A 125 -19.54 -7.76 -2.33
CA GLU A 125 -20.47 -6.90 -1.60
C GLU A 125 -19.74 -5.71 -0.97
N GLY A 126 -18.54 -5.94 -0.42
CA GLY A 126 -17.71 -4.85 0.08
C GLY A 126 -17.22 -3.93 -1.03
N CYS A 127 -16.87 -4.48 -2.20
CA CYS A 127 -16.53 -3.67 -3.37
C CYS A 127 -17.71 -2.79 -3.81
N ASN A 128 -18.92 -3.35 -3.89
CA ASN A 128 -20.13 -2.60 -4.22
C ASN A 128 -20.38 -1.49 -3.19
N TRP A 129 -20.20 -1.76 -1.90
CA TRP A 129 -20.36 -0.74 -0.88
C TRP A 129 -19.42 0.45 -1.08
N LEU A 130 -18.12 0.21 -1.38
CA LEU A 130 -17.19 1.30 -1.68
C LEU A 130 -17.58 2.07 -2.95
N TYR A 131 -18.04 1.36 -3.98
CA TYR A 131 -18.44 1.95 -5.25
C TYR A 131 -19.69 2.82 -5.11
N GLU A 132 -20.74 2.29 -4.49
CA GLU A 132 -22.06 2.94 -4.35
C GLU A 132 -22.05 4.12 -3.39
N ASN A 133 -21.20 4.08 -2.35
CA ASN A 133 -21.10 5.15 -1.36
C ASN A 133 -20.03 6.19 -1.69
N TYR A 134 -19.28 6.03 -2.78
CA TYR A 134 -18.30 7.04 -3.19
C TYR A 134 -18.99 8.37 -3.51
N GLY A 135 -18.57 9.43 -2.83
CA GLY A 135 -19.13 10.76 -3.01
C GLY A 135 -18.15 11.88 -2.59
N PRO A 136 -18.60 13.15 -2.60
CA PRO A 136 -17.74 14.31 -2.35
C PRO A 136 -16.97 14.26 -1.02
N ALA A 137 -17.53 13.64 0.01
CA ALA A 137 -16.88 13.49 1.31
C ALA A 137 -15.61 12.61 1.27
N TRP A 138 -15.52 11.69 0.29
CA TRP A 138 -14.40 10.76 0.12
C TRP A 138 -13.49 11.14 -1.06
N GLU A 139 -13.86 12.16 -1.83
CA GLU A 139 -13.12 12.62 -3.01
C GLU A 139 -11.89 13.44 -2.63
N GLN A 140 -10.91 12.74 -2.07
CA GLN A 140 -9.58 13.23 -1.71
C GLN A 140 -8.54 12.25 -2.24
N ALA A 141 -7.40 12.75 -2.73
CA ALA A 141 -6.41 11.90 -3.42
C ALA A 141 -6.01 10.65 -2.61
N GLY A 142 -5.81 10.77 -1.30
CA GLY A 142 -5.46 9.63 -0.45
C GLY A 142 -6.58 8.58 -0.33
N THR A 143 -7.79 9.01 -0.01
CA THR A 143 -8.96 8.12 0.16
C THR A 143 -9.36 7.47 -1.16
N THR A 144 -9.44 8.24 -2.25
CA THR A 144 -9.70 7.72 -3.59
C THR A 144 -8.66 6.67 -3.99
N SER A 145 -7.38 6.88 -3.66
CA SER A 145 -6.30 5.93 -3.95
C SER A 145 -6.41 4.62 -3.17
N LEU A 146 -6.87 4.67 -1.90
CA LEU A 146 -7.13 3.47 -1.11
C LEU A 146 -8.27 2.64 -1.73
N ILE A 147 -9.34 3.30 -2.16
CA ILE A 147 -10.49 2.65 -2.82
C ILE A 147 -10.04 2.00 -4.14
N ILE A 148 -9.33 2.73 -5.00
CA ILE A 148 -8.76 2.20 -6.25
C ILE A 148 -7.92 0.95 -5.97
N SER A 149 -7.05 1.00 -4.97
CA SER A 149 -6.17 -0.13 -4.62
C SER A 149 -6.97 -1.35 -4.17
N ALA A 150 -7.97 -1.17 -3.31
CA ALA A 150 -8.82 -2.24 -2.81
C ALA A 150 -9.62 -2.90 -3.96
N LEU A 151 -10.32 -2.09 -4.76
CA LEU A 151 -11.10 -2.58 -5.89
C LEU A 151 -10.22 -3.28 -6.91
N LYS A 152 -9.04 -2.71 -7.24
CA LYS A 152 -8.17 -3.30 -8.25
C LYS A 152 -7.57 -4.64 -7.84
N LYS A 153 -7.24 -4.80 -6.54
CA LYS A 153 -6.82 -6.09 -6.00
C LYS A 153 -7.94 -7.14 -6.10
N GLN A 154 -9.18 -6.76 -5.78
CA GLN A 154 -10.35 -7.62 -5.88
C GLN A 154 -10.70 -8.00 -7.34
N GLU A 155 -10.60 -7.05 -8.28
CA GLU A 155 -10.74 -7.34 -9.73
C GLU A 155 -9.67 -8.33 -10.21
N LYS A 156 -8.42 -8.15 -9.78
CA LYS A 156 -7.32 -9.04 -10.16
C LYS A 156 -7.54 -10.47 -9.66
N LEU A 157 -8.03 -10.62 -8.43
CA LEU A 157 -8.32 -11.92 -7.83
C LEU A 157 -9.47 -12.64 -8.54
N THR A 158 -10.54 -11.93 -8.86
CA THR A 158 -11.78 -12.54 -9.41
C THR A 158 -11.83 -12.60 -10.93
N GLY A 159 -11.03 -11.79 -11.62
CA GLY A 159 -11.15 -11.54 -13.05
C GLY A 159 -12.35 -10.66 -13.44
N ASN A 160 -13.17 -10.25 -12.46
CA ASN A 160 -14.31 -9.37 -12.67
C ASN A 160 -13.82 -7.92 -12.90
N ARG A 161 -14.42 -7.23 -13.87
CA ARG A 161 -14.08 -5.86 -14.28
C ARG A 161 -15.23 -4.87 -14.11
N ASP A 162 -16.21 -5.20 -13.28
CA ASP A 162 -17.39 -4.35 -13.03
C ASP A 162 -17.02 -2.93 -12.57
N PHE A 163 -15.84 -2.75 -11.94
CA PHE A 163 -15.37 -1.45 -11.44
C PHE A 163 -14.36 -0.77 -12.38
N GLU A 164 -13.98 -1.36 -13.51
CA GLU A 164 -12.86 -0.92 -14.35
C GLU A 164 -13.03 0.53 -14.82
N LYS A 165 -14.25 0.90 -15.22
CA LYS A 165 -14.57 2.27 -15.63
C LYS A 165 -14.37 3.26 -14.48
N PHE A 166 -14.91 2.93 -13.30
CA PHE A 166 -14.78 3.78 -12.11
C PHE A 166 -13.31 3.92 -11.69
N ILE A 167 -12.58 2.81 -11.63
CA ILE A 167 -11.14 2.78 -11.30
C ILE A 167 -10.36 3.68 -12.25
N ARG A 168 -10.58 3.56 -13.57
CA ARG A 168 -9.89 4.39 -14.57
C ARG A 168 -10.20 5.87 -14.40
N GLU A 169 -11.47 6.24 -14.32
CA GLU A 169 -11.89 7.65 -14.17
C GLU A 169 -11.35 8.27 -12.87
N ARG A 170 -11.37 7.51 -11.77
CA ARG A 170 -10.82 7.99 -10.49
C ARG A 170 -9.29 8.03 -10.48
N ALA A 171 -8.61 7.10 -11.16
CA ALA A 171 -7.17 7.15 -11.34
C ALA A 171 -6.74 8.39 -12.13
N GLU A 172 -7.41 8.68 -13.26
CA GLU A 172 -7.19 9.91 -14.04
C GLU A 172 -7.42 11.17 -13.19
N TRP A 173 -8.49 11.18 -12.37
CA TRP A 173 -8.73 12.26 -11.44
C TRP A 173 -7.60 12.40 -10.41
N VAL A 174 -7.15 11.31 -9.77
CA VAL A 174 -6.03 11.35 -8.82
C VAL A 174 -4.77 11.91 -9.49
N LEU A 175 -4.46 11.45 -10.69
CA LEU A 175 -3.32 11.93 -11.49
C LEU A 175 -3.44 13.43 -11.80
N SER A 176 -4.66 13.93 -12.09
CA SER A 176 -4.91 15.36 -12.33
C SER A 176 -4.69 16.24 -11.09
N LYS A 177 -4.73 15.66 -9.89
CA LYS A 177 -4.47 16.37 -8.62
C LYS A 177 -2.99 16.44 -8.25
N ARG A 178 -2.11 15.80 -9.04
CA ARG A 178 -0.68 15.87 -8.83
C ARG A 178 -0.17 17.30 -9.01
N GLY A 179 0.67 17.76 -8.10
CA GLY A 179 1.41 19.01 -8.22
C GLY A 179 2.37 19.01 -9.40
N GLN A 180 2.75 20.20 -9.86
CA GLN A 180 3.71 20.35 -10.98
C GLN A 180 5.08 19.74 -10.67
N ASP A 181 5.45 19.65 -9.39
CA ASP A 181 6.68 19.03 -8.91
C ASP A 181 6.64 17.50 -8.91
N GLY A 182 5.48 16.89 -9.13
CA GLY A 182 5.29 15.44 -9.17
C GLY A 182 4.69 14.84 -7.89
N GLY A 183 4.52 15.63 -6.83
CA GLY A 183 3.97 15.19 -5.55
C GLY A 183 2.48 15.46 -5.37
N TRP A 184 1.92 14.92 -4.31
CA TRP A 184 0.65 15.36 -3.71
C TRP A 184 0.95 16.04 -2.36
N GLU A 185 -0.05 16.65 -1.75
CA GLU A 185 0.08 17.50 -0.55
C GLU A 185 0.98 16.93 0.57
N HIS A 186 0.96 15.61 0.75
CA HIS A 186 1.75 14.91 1.75
C HIS A 186 2.50 13.72 1.14
N ILE A 187 3.65 13.34 1.73
CA ILE A 187 4.41 12.15 1.33
C ILE A 187 3.55 10.88 1.43
N SER A 188 2.76 10.73 2.49
CA SER A 188 1.84 9.60 2.66
C SER A 188 0.79 9.55 1.54
N THR A 189 0.19 10.69 1.21
CA THR A 189 -0.79 10.80 0.11
C THR A 189 -0.15 10.50 -1.24
N SER A 190 1.06 11.00 -1.46
CA SER A 190 1.82 10.74 -2.69
C SER A 190 2.12 9.25 -2.86
N ASN A 191 2.55 8.57 -1.79
CA ASN A 191 2.78 7.13 -1.82
C ASN A 191 1.51 6.35 -2.15
N LEU A 192 0.39 6.65 -1.49
CA LEU A 192 -0.89 5.99 -1.79
C LEU A 192 -1.32 6.22 -3.24
N ALA A 193 -1.21 7.46 -3.74
CA ALA A 193 -1.55 7.80 -5.11
C ALA A 193 -0.70 7.05 -6.12
N ILE A 194 0.63 7.04 -5.95
CA ILE A 194 1.55 6.36 -6.86
C ILE A 194 1.28 4.85 -6.87
N GLN A 195 1.09 4.23 -5.69
CA GLN A 195 0.78 2.79 -5.61
C GLN A 195 -0.54 2.45 -6.31
N ALA A 196 -1.59 3.24 -6.07
CA ALA A 196 -2.89 3.05 -6.73
C ALA A 196 -2.80 3.23 -8.25
N LEU A 197 -2.05 4.23 -8.72
CA LEU A 197 -1.84 4.49 -10.14
C LEU A 197 -1.03 3.38 -10.83
N ILE A 198 -0.03 2.80 -10.15
CA ILE A 198 0.69 1.61 -10.64
C ILE A 198 -0.30 0.46 -10.81
N LEU A 199 -1.12 0.16 -9.80
CA LEU A 199 -2.12 -0.91 -9.87
C LEU A 199 -3.16 -0.68 -10.99
N ALA A 200 -3.54 0.58 -11.22
CA ALA A 200 -4.47 0.97 -12.27
C ALA A 200 -3.85 1.02 -13.68
N GLY A 201 -2.54 0.78 -13.83
CA GLY A 201 -1.86 0.72 -15.12
C GLY A 201 -1.26 2.05 -15.61
N PHE A 202 -1.21 3.09 -14.77
CA PHE A 202 -0.67 4.41 -15.08
C PHE A 202 0.82 4.55 -14.74
N LYS A 203 1.61 3.47 -14.89
CA LYS A 203 3.04 3.49 -14.52
C LYS A 203 3.84 4.50 -15.34
N LYS A 204 3.53 4.67 -16.63
CA LYS A 204 4.30 5.51 -17.56
C LYS A 204 4.23 7.00 -17.21
N GLU A 205 3.17 7.39 -16.52
CA GLU A 205 2.87 8.76 -16.12
C GLU A 205 3.60 9.17 -14.84
N LEU A 206 4.23 8.22 -14.13
CA LEU A 206 4.73 8.38 -12.76
C LEU A 206 6.21 8.73 -12.65
N GLU A 207 6.97 8.80 -13.74
CA GLU A 207 8.41 9.08 -13.71
C GLU A 207 8.75 10.34 -12.90
N ILE A 208 8.02 11.44 -13.13
CA ILE A 208 8.18 12.69 -12.35
C ILE A 208 7.87 12.50 -10.86
N SER A 209 6.89 11.66 -10.51
CA SER A 209 6.51 11.38 -9.12
C SER A 209 7.56 10.53 -8.40
N ILE A 210 8.21 9.62 -9.12
CA ILE A 210 9.32 8.82 -8.58
C ILE A 210 10.54 9.70 -8.32
N HIS A 211 10.92 10.55 -9.27
CA HIS A 211 11.99 11.53 -9.06
C HIS A 211 11.67 12.48 -7.90
N TRP A 212 10.42 12.92 -7.79
CA TRP A 212 9.98 13.73 -6.65
C TRP A 212 10.17 12.99 -5.32
N LEU A 213 9.74 11.72 -5.22
CA LEU A 213 9.94 10.92 -4.00
C LEU A 213 11.42 10.80 -3.65
N LEU A 214 12.27 10.47 -4.63
CA LEU A 214 13.71 10.34 -4.43
C LEU A 214 14.35 11.66 -3.98
N GLY A 215 13.88 12.79 -4.52
CA GLY A 215 14.32 14.14 -4.11
C GLY A 215 13.78 14.59 -2.74
N LYS A 216 12.81 13.88 -2.15
CA LYS A 216 12.29 14.16 -0.79
C LYS A 216 13.00 13.38 0.32
N VAL A 217 14.01 12.57 -0.02
CA VAL A 217 14.83 11.91 1.00
C VAL A 217 15.53 12.96 1.87
N ARG A 218 15.51 12.76 3.19
CA ARG A 218 16.20 13.62 4.15
C ARG A 218 17.66 13.16 4.31
N GLU A 219 18.51 13.99 4.93
CA GLU A 219 19.94 13.67 5.12
C GLU A 219 20.18 12.34 5.84
N SER A 220 19.25 11.93 6.71
CA SER A 220 19.28 10.65 7.42
C SER A 220 19.01 9.42 6.54
N GLY A 221 18.54 9.62 5.31
CA GLY A 221 18.04 8.56 4.42
C GLY A 221 16.55 8.25 4.58
N ALA A 222 15.84 8.93 5.49
CA ALA A 222 14.43 8.72 5.75
C ALA A 222 13.53 9.64 4.90
N TRP A 223 12.22 9.36 4.94
CA TRP A 223 11.17 10.23 4.43
C TRP A 223 10.22 10.66 5.55
N GLY A 224 9.64 11.84 5.39
CA GLY A 224 8.53 12.34 6.20
C GLY A 224 8.23 13.81 5.89
N ASN A 225 7.05 14.30 6.29
CA ASN A 225 6.61 15.64 5.89
C ASN A 225 7.37 16.76 6.62
N LYS A 226 7.67 16.57 7.90
CA LYS A 226 8.35 17.57 8.76
C LYS A 226 9.64 17.00 9.35
N GLU A 227 9.55 15.77 9.83
CA GLU A 227 10.64 15.01 10.45
C GLU A 227 10.77 13.64 9.79
N ASP A 228 11.78 12.88 10.19
CA ASP A 228 11.92 11.48 9.77
C ASP A 228 10.75 10.66 10.34
N ASP A 229 10.05 9.92 9.48
CA ASP A 229 8.88 9.12 9.88
C ASP A 229 9.03 7.68 9.41
N ILE A 230 8.85 6.73 10.33
CA ILE A 230 9.03 5.29 10.05
C ILE A 230 8.03 4.83 8.99
N ASN A 231 6.76 5.20 9.17
CA ASN A 231 5.70 4.79 8.28
C ASN A 231 5.86 5.40 6.87
N ALA A 232 6.21 6.68 6.76
CA ALA A 232 6.46 7.36 5.49
C ALA A 232 7.67 6.76 4.78
N THR A 233 8.75 6.47 5.52
CA THR A 233 9.94 5.80 4.98
C THR A 233 9.60 4.42 4.42
N ALA A 234 8.91 3.59 5.21
CA ALA A 234 8.50 2.25 4.78
C ALA A 234 7.52 2.29 3.60
N LEU A 235 6.57 3.24 3.59
CA LEU A 235 5.65 3.45 2.46
C LEU A 235 6.40 3.89 1.20
N THR A 236 7.36 4.82 1.30
CA THR A 236 8.17 5.25 0.15
C THR A 236 8.98 4.11 -0.41
N LEU A 237 9.65 3.33 0.44
CA LEU A 237 10.39 2.15 0.00
C LEU A 237 9.47 1.11 -0.67
N SER A 238 8.26 0.92 -0.15
CA SER A 238 7.24 0.06 -0.78
C SER A 238 6.85 0.59 -2.16
N THR A 239 6.58 1.89 -2.30
CA THR A 239 6.23 2.53 -3.57
C THR A 239 7.34 2.38 -4.61
N LEU A 240 8.59 2.65 -4.23
CA LEU A 240 9.75 2.49 -5.11
C LEU A 240 9.93 1.02 -5.51
N GLY A 241 9.74 0.08 -4.58
CA GLY A 241 9.81 -1.36 -4.88
C GLY A 241 8.71 -1.83 -5.83
N MET A 242 7.48 -1.34 -5.66
CA MET A 242 6.37 -1.59 -6.60
C MET A 242 6.68 -1.04 -7.99
N TYR A 243 7.24 0.18 -8.05
CA TYR A 243 7.59 0.82 -9.31
C TYR A 243 8.69 0.03 -10.04
N GLU A 244 9.72 -0.46 -9.36
CA GLU A 244 10.79 -1.25 -9.99
C GLU A 244 10.31 -2.61 -10.51
N LYS A 245 9.35 -3.26 -9.83
CA LYS A 245 8.90 -4.62 -10.18
C LYS A 245 7.88 -4.70 -11.32
N THR A 246 7.11 -3.63 -11.54
CA THR A 246 5.98 -3.61 -12.50
C THR A 246 6.43 -3.18 -13.89
#